data_AF-E1QPB5-F1
#
_entry.id   AF-E1QPB5-F1
#
_cell.length_a   1.000
_cell.length_b   1.000
_cell.length_c   1.000
_cell.angle_alpha   90.00
_cell.angle_beta   90.00
_cell.angle_gamma   90.00
#
_symmetry.space_group_name_H-M   'P 1'
#
loop_
_entity.id
_entity.type
_entity.pdbx_description
1 polymer ?
#
loop_
_entity_poly.entity_id
_entity_poly.type
_entity_poly.pdbx_seq_one_letter_code
_entity_poly.pdbx_strand_id
1 'polypeptide(L)'
;MAFEIIDLIISIIILIIGFSVFTALVNDYRIVVTTSRILRKKIKVSAFRELMLPIYPSLIHIRIVNVKPLMDNVDVEIHGNMIKVINKGNVINNSEIKILIEAVIVGRLGDYPVRGTITLSPY
;
A
#
# COMPACT_ATOMS: atom_id res chain seq x y z
N MET A 1 -36.23 26.06 -27.74
CA MET A 1 -36.17 26.59 -26.36
C MET A 1 -36.25 25.51 -25.27
N ALA A 2 -37.40 24.89 -25.00
CA ALA A 2 -37.49 23.90 -23.89
C ALA A 2 -36.56 22.69 -24.08
N PHE A 3 -36.45 22.17 -25.31
CA PHE A 3 -35.58 21.04 -25.64
C PHE A 3 -34.07 21.38 -25.51
N GLU A 4 -33.67 22.60 -25.89
CA GLU A 4 -32.29 23.09 -25.76
C GLU A 4 -31.90 23.29 -24.29
N ILE A 5 -32.84 23.73 -23.45
CA ILE A 5 -32.63 23.88 -22.00
C ILE A 5 -32.45 22.51 -21.35
N ILE A 6 -33.24 21.51 -21.74
CA ILE A 6 -33.11 20.13 -21.24
C ILE A 6 -31.77 19.54 -21.66
N ASP A 7 -31.35 19.73 -22.92
CA ASP A 7 -30.07 19.22 -23.43
C ASP A 7 -28.86 19.89 -22.73
N LEU A 8 -28.97 21.19 -22.45
CA LEU A 8 -27.98 21.93 -21.65
C LEU A 8 -27.89 21.39 -20.21
N ILE A 9 -29.02 21.12 -19.56
CA ILE A 9 -29.07 20.56 -18.20
C ILE A 9 -28.43 19.16 -18.18
N ILE A 10 -28.77 18.30 -19.14
CA ILE A 10 -28.18 16.96 -19.26
C ILE A 10 -26.67 17.07 -19.47
N SER A 11 -26.22 17.96 -20.35
CA SER A 11 -24.80 18.20 -20.61
C SER A 11 -24.03 18.65 -19.36
N ILE A 12 -24.62 19.55 -18.56
CA ILE A 12 -24.02 20.00 -17.29
C ILE A 12 -23.94 18.86 -16.28
N ILE A 13 -25.00 18.04 -16.16
CA ILE A 13 -25.02 16.88 -15.25
C ILE A 13 -23.93 15.87 -15.66
N ILE A 14 -23.83 15.55 -16.95
CA ILE A 14 -22.77 14.67 -17.48
C ILE A 14 -21.39 15.23 -17.16
N LEU A 15 -21.18 16.54 -17.33
CA LEU A 15 -19.91 17.20 -17.03
C LEU A 15 -19.54 17.09 -15.54
N ILE A 16 -20.49 17.35 -14.63
CA ILE A 16 -20.28 17.28 -13.18
C ILE A 16 -19.97 15.86 -12.75
N ILE A 17 -20.76 14.88 -13.22
CA ILE A 17 -20.55 13.46 -12.89
C ILE A 17 -19.21 13.00 -13.46
N GLY A 18 -18.92 13.32 -14.72
CA GLY A 18 -17.66 12.97 -15.39
C GLY A 18 -16.44 13.53 -14.65
N PHE A 19 -16.49 14.80 -14.25
CA PHE A 19 -15.40 15.43 -13.49
C PHE A 19 -15.23 14.82 -12.09
N SER A 20 -16.35 14.48 -11.43
CA SER A 20 -16.33 13.84 -10.11
C SER A 20 -15.72 12.44 -10.15
N VAL A 21 -16.09 11.63 -11.15
CA VAL A 21 -15.49 10.30 -11.37
C VAL A 21 -14.02 10.43 -11.74
N PHE A 22 -13.67 11.36 -12.63
CA PHE A 22 -12.29 11.59 -13.03
C PHE A 22 -11.39 11.97 -11.85
N THR A 23 -11.84 12.90 -11.00
CA THR A 23 -11.08 13.31 -9.81
C THR A 23 -10.95 12.19 -8.78
N ALA A 24 -11.99 11.36 -8.60
CA ALA A 24 -11.91 10.18 -7.76
C ALA A 24 -10.86 9.18 -8.28
N LEU A 25 -10.86 8.92 -9.60
CA LEU A 25 -9.92 8.00 -10.25
C LEU A 25 -8.46 8.48 -10.13
N VAL A 26 -8.20 9.77 -10.36
CA VAL A 26 -6.85 10.36 -10.26
C VAL A 26 -6.32 10.25 -8.82
N ASN A 27 -7.18 10.47 -7.83
CA ASN A 27 -6.80 10.34 -6.43
C ASN A 27 -6.49 8.89 -6.04
N ASP A 28 -7.35 7.95 -6.43
CA ASP A 28 -7.13 6.52 -6.21
C ASP A 28 -5.80 6.07 -6.86
N TYR A 29 -5.56 6.47 -8.11
CA TYR A 29 -4.31 6.16 -8.81
C TYR A 29 -3.07 6.71 -8.08
N ARG A 30 -3.11 7.98 -7.64
CA ARG A 30 -2.00 8.61 -6.92
C ARG A 30 -1.69 7.87 -5.61
N ILE A 31 -2.72 7.44 -4.91
CA ILE A 31 -2.62 6.65 -3.68
C ILE A 31 -1.96 5.30 -3.97
N VAL A 32 -2.47 4.56 -4.97
CA VAL A 32 -1.94 3.25 -5.37
C VAL A 32 -0.47 3.34 -5.73
N VAL A 33 -0.08 4.33 -6.54
CA VAL A 33 1.32 4.54 -6.92
C VAL A 33 2.20 4.84 -5.70
N THR A 34 1.71 5.68 -4.77
CA THR A 34 2.48 6.07 -3.58
C THR A 34 2.69 4.89 -2.65
N THR A 35 1.63 4.15 -2.33
CA THR A 35 1.71 2.94 -1.50
C THR A 35 2.58 1.87 -2.16
N SER A 36 2.47 1.69 -3.47
CA SER A 36 3.33 0.76 -4.22
C SER A 36 4.80 1.14 -4.17
N ARG A 37 5.14 2.44 -4.05
CA ARG A 37 6.52 2.89 -3.84
C ARG A 37 7.00 2.60 -2.42
N ILE A 38 6.16 2.85 -1.42
CA ILE A 38 6.47 2.56 0.00
C ILE A 38 6.74 1.07 0.19
N LEU A 39 5.89 0.20 -0.37
CA LEU A 39 6.03 -1.26 -0.28
C LEU A 39 7.24 -1.82 -1.06
N ARG A 40 7.93 -1.01 -1.87
CA ARG A 40 9.15 -1.40 -2.60
C ARG A 40 10.42 -0.75 -2.03
N LYS A 41 10.32 -0.12 -0.86
CA LYS A 41 11.43 0.63 -0.26
C LYS A 41 12.45 -0.31 0.39
N LYS A 42 13.73 0.07 0.28
CA LYS A 42 14.81 -0.47 1.13
C LYS A 42 14.87 0.31 2.44
N ILE A 43 14.82 -0.37 3.57
CA ILE A 43 14.91 0.25 4.90
C ILE A 43 16.22 -0.21 5.53
N LYS A 44 17.08 0.76 5.87
CA LYS A 44 18.27 0.49 6.67
C LYS A 44 17.87 0.35 8.13
N VAL A 45 18.23 -0.75 8.75
CA VAL A 45 17.92 -1.09 10.14
C VAL A 45 19.18 -1.59 10.84
N SER A 46 19.36 -1.19 12.10
CA SER A 46 20.41 -1.77 12.94
C SER A 46 20.15 -3.27 13.13
N ALA A 47 21.17 -4.05 13.45
CA ALA A 47 21.00 -5.46 13.75
C ALA A 47 19.88 -5.67 14.78
N PHE A 48 18.87 -6.46 14.41
CA PHE A 48 17.66 -6.64 15.20
C PHE A 48 17.34 -8.13 15.36
N ARG A 49 16.89 -8.50 16.55
CA ARG A 49 16.30 -9.82 16.82
C ARG A 49 14.80 -9.82 16.50
N GLU A 50 14.14 -8.70 16.81
CA GLU A 50 12.75 -8.43 16.47
C GLU A 50 12.63 -6.97 15.97
N LEU A 51 11.85 -6.75 14.91
CA LEU A 51 11.56 -5.42 14.36
C LEU A 51 10.06 -5.28 14.11
N MET A 52 9.46 -4.19 14.57
CA MET A 52 8.09 -3.81 14.23
C MET A 52 8.11 -2.66 13.23
N LEU A 53 7.49 -2.87 12.07
CA LEU A 53 7.31 -1.84 11.05
C LEU A 53 5.88 -1.30 11.12
N PRO A 54 5.67 -0.03 11.52
CA PRO A 54 4.35 0.58 11.48
C PRO A 54 3.97 0.90 10.03
N ILE A 55 2.79 0.46 9.61
CA ILE A 55 2.16 0.90 8.37
C ILE A 55 1.12 1.94 8.77
N TYR A 56 1.48 3.22 8.62
CA TYR A 56 0.61 4.34 9.01
C TYR A 56 -0.64 4.40 8.11
N PRO A 57 -1.86 4.23 8.64
CA PRO A 57 -3.09 4.20 7.84
C PRO A 57 -3.67 5.61 7.54
N SER A 58 -2.93 6.68 7.78
CA SER A 58 -3.53 7.96 8.20
C SER A 58 -4.37 8.72 7.15
N LEU A 59 -4.42 8.28 5.89
CA LEU A 59 -5.35 8.82 4.88
C LEU A 59 -5.96 7.75 3.96
N ILE A 60 -5.48 6.50 4.05
CA ILE A 60 -5.73 5.44 3.07
C ILE A 60 -5.91 4.15 3.86
N HIS A 61 -7.07 3.49 3.72
CA HIS A 61 -7.31 2.21 4.37
C HIS A 61 -6.54 1.11 3.62
N ILE A 62 -5.27 0.92 4.02
CA ILE A 62 -4.42 -0.16 3.54
C ILE A 62 -4.69 -1.37 4.43
N ARG A 63 -5.21 -2.44 3.84
CA ARG A 63 -5.40 -3.73 4.51
C ARG A 63 -4.28 -4.66 4.10
N ILE A 64 -3.44 -5.07 5.04
CA ILE A 64 -2.43 -6.09 4.79
C ILE A 64 -3.16 -7.43 4.75
N VAL A 65 -3.08 -8.13 3.63
CA VAL A 65 -3.72 -9.43 3.43
C VAL A 65 -2.76 -10.54 3.83
N ASN A 66 -1.49 -10.39 3.46
CA ASN A 66 -0.49 -11.41 3.69
C ASN A 66 0.92 -10.82 3.76
N VAL A 67 1.77 -11.47 4.54
CA VAL A 67 3.20 -11.15 4.60
C VAL A 67 3.97 -12.47 4.59
N LYS A 68 4.92 -12.59 3.67
CA LYS A 68 5.76 -13.79 3.53
C LYS A 68 7.24 -13.41 3.57
N PRO A 69 8.03 -14.02 4.47
CA PRO A 69 9.48 -13.93 4.37
C PRO A 69 9.96 -14.65 3.10
N LEU A 70 11.00 -14.12 2.45
CA LEU A 70 11.68 -14.79 1.32
C LEU A 70 12.95 -15.52 1.78
N MET A 71 13.12 -15.73 3.09
CA MET A 71 14.27 -16.40 3.69
C MET A 71 13.80 -17.34 4.80
N ASP A 72 14.37 -18.54 4.87
CA ASP A 72 13.90 -19.62 5.76
C ASP A 72 14.18 -19.38 7.26
N ASN A 73 15.10 -18.46 7.58
CA ASN A 73 15.49 -18.14 8.96
C ASN A 73 14.72 -16.95 9.57
N VAL A 74 13.76 -16.40 8.83
CA VAL A 74 13.00 -15.21 9.24
C VAL A 74 11.53 -15.58 9.34
N ASP A 75 10.94 -15.35 10.51
CA ASP A 75 9.50 -15.39 10.71
C ASP A 75 8.92 -13.98 10.61
N VAL A 76 7.71 -13.88 10.06
CA VAL A 76 7.01 -12.60 9.96
C VAL A 76 5.57 -12.78 10.40
N GLU A 77 5.13 -11.92 11.32
CA GLU A 77 3.79 -11.92 11.88
C GLU A 77 3.12 -10.57 11.67
N ILE A 78 1.81 -10.59 11.44
CA ILE A 78 1.00 -9.38 11.31
C ILE A 78 0.35 -9.12 12.67
N HIS A 79 0.67 -7.97 13.27
CA HIS A 79 0.09 -7.50 14.53
C HIS A 79 -0.71 -6.22 14.26
N GLY A 80 -1.98 -6.39 13.87
CA GLY A 80 -2.84 -5.27 13.47
C GLY A 80 -2.27 -4.55 12.23
N ASN A 81 -1.83 -3.29 12.41
CA ASN A 81 -1.21 -2.47 11.37
C ASN A 81 0.32 -2.54 11.35
N MET A 82 0.91 -3.47 12.10
CA MET A 82 2.35 -3.64 12.19
C MET A 82 2.78 -4.98 11.64
N ILE A 83 3.96 -4.99 11.02
CA ILE A 83 4.64 -6.21 10.61
C ILE A 83 5.75 -6.45 11.62
N LYS A 84 5.64 -7.53 12.39
CA LYS A 84 6.67 -8.00 13.31
C LYS A 84 7.56 -8.99 12.55
N VAL A 85 8.84 -8.69 12.48
CA VAL A 85 9.87 -9.53 11.84
C VAL A 85 10.71 -10.15 12.94
N ILE A 86 10.81 -11.48 12.98
CA ILE A 86 11.54 -12.24 14.00
C ILE A 86 12.66 -13.01 13.29
N ASN A 87 13.91 -12.72 13.65
CA ASN A 87 15.05 -13.48 13.14
C ASN A 87 15.31 -14.68 14.07
N LYS A 88 15.02 -15.90 13.59
CA LYS A 88 15.19 -17.14 14.35
C LYS A 88 16.64 -17.63 14.37
N GLY A 89 17.46 -17.17 13.43
CA GLY A 89 18.89 -17.47 13.43
C GLY A 89 19.63 -16.61 14.47
N ASN A 90 20.64 -17.17 15.12
CA ASN A 90 21.62 -16.45 15.96
C ASN A 90 22.53 -15.52 15.12
N VAL A 91 22.03 -15.06 13.97
CA VAL A 91 22.79 -14.53 12.87
C VAL A 91 22.57 -13.03 12.82
N ILE A 92 23.46 -12.35 13.54
CA ILE A 92 23.88 -10.97 13.28
C ILE A 92 24.69 -10.99 11.97
N ASN A 93 24.10 -11.38 10.83
CA ASN A 93 24.77 -11.20 9.54
C ASN A 93 24.23 -9.98 8.85
N ASN A 94 25.16 -9.32 8.18
CA ASN A 94 24.94 -8.22 7.25
C ASN A 94 24.10 -8.58 6.01
N SER A 95 23.24 -9.59 6.08
CA SER A 95 22.42 -10.07 4.98
C SER A 95 21.15 -9.22 4.83
N GLU A 96 20.83 -8.83 3.60
CA GLU A 96 19.55 -8.20 3.27
C GLU A 96 18.40 -9.19 3.53
N ILE A 97 17.46 -8.84 4.39
CA ILE A 97 16.22 -9.60 4.63
C ILE A 97 15.15 -9.07 3.67
N LYS A 98 14.54 -9.95 2.87
CA LYS A 98 13.46 -9.58 1.96
C LYS A 98 12.13 -10.13 2.44
N ILE A 99 11.12 -9.26 2.49
CA ILE A 99 9.78 -9.58 2.94
C ILE A 99 8.80 -9.18 1.83
N LEU A 100 8.03 -10.16 1.35
CA LEU A 100 6.94 -9.93 0.41
C LEU A 100 5.70 -9.50 1.21
N ILE A 101 5.11 -8.37 0.83
CA ILE A 101 3.88 -7.83 1.43
C ILE A 101 2.82 -7.78 0.35
N GLU A 102 1.69 -8.43 0.63
CA GLU A 102 0.46 -8.32 -0.15
C GLU A 102 -0.52 -7.46 0.63
N ALA A 103 -0.88 -6.32 0.06
CA ALA A 103 -1.82 -5.38 0.64
C ALA A 103 -2.94 -5.05 -0.35
N VAL A 104 -4.09 -4.67 0.16
CA VAL A 104 -5.20 -4.14 -0.62
C VAL A 104 -5.43 -2.70 -0.18
N ILE A 105 -5.51 -1.81 -1.15
CA ILE A 105 -5.85 -0.41 -0.94
C ILE A 105 -7.34 -0.28 -1.22
N VAL A 106 -8.11 0.06 -0.19
CA VAL A 106 -9.54 0.38 -0.36
C VAL A 106 -9.63 1.82 -0.85
N GLY A 107 -9.89 1.97 -2.15
CA GLY A 107 -10.08 3.27 -2.80
C GLY A 107 -11.56 3.65 -2.88
N ARG A 108 -11.84 4.81 -3.49
CA ARG A 108 -13.21 5.33 -3.60
C ARG A 108 -14.00 4.67 -4.73
N LEU A 109 -13.31 4.25 -5.80
CA LEU A 109 -13.93 3.60 -6.96
C LEU A 109 -13.76 2.08 -6.95
N GLY A 110 -13.00 1.53 -6.01
CA GLY A 110 -12.79 0.10 -5.86
C GLY A 110 -11.59 -0.26 -4.99
N ASP A 111 -11.39 -1.56 -4.85
CA ASP A 111 -10.25 -2.13 -4.14
C ASP A 111 -9.10 -2.42 -5.11
N TYR A 112 -7.90 -1.96 -4.76
CA TYR A 112 -6.71 -2.08 -5.59
C TYR A 112 -5.68 -2.98 -4.90
N PRO A 113 -5.43 -4.21 -5.41
CA PRO A 113 -4.40 -5.07 -4.85
C PRO A 113 -3.01 -4.52 -5.19
N VAL A 114 -2.15 -4.44 -4.19
CA VAL A 114 -0.77 -4.00 -4.32
C VAL A 114 0.16 -5.03 -3.70
N ARG A 115 1.18 -5.42 -4.47
CA ARG A 115 2.26 -6.29 -4.03
C ARG A 115 3.57 -5.51 -4.03
N GLY A 116 4.35 -5.65 -2.97
CA GLY A 116 5.68 -5.08 -2.90
C GLY A 116 6.61 -5.90 -2.03
N THR A 117 7.90 -5.70 -2.24
CA THR A 117 8.94 -6.35 -1.44
C THR A 117 9.68 -5.29 -0.67
N ILE A 118 9.60 -5.35 0.65
CA ILE A 118 10.44 -4.53 1.52
C ILE A 118 11.74 -5.28 1.73
N THR A 119 12.86 -4.58 1.53
CA THR A 119 14.20 -5.11 1.83
C THR A 119 14.72 -4.39 3.06
N LEU A 120 15.01 -5.15 4.10
CA LEU A 120 15.67 -4.68 5.32
C LEU A 120 17.16 -4.94 5.16
N SER A 121 17.96 -3.87 5.13
CA SER A 121 19.42 -3.96 5.04
C SER A 121 20.06 -3.48 6.34
N PRO A 122 21.18 -4.07 6.79
CA PRO A 122 21.96 -3.53 7.90
C PRO A 122 22.47 -2.11 7.62
N TYR A 123 22.78 -1.35 8.68
CA TYR A 123 23.49 -0.06 8.58
C TYR A 123 24.98 -0.24 8.30
#